data_AF-A0A386WRQ6-F1
#
_entry.id   AF-A0A386WRQ6-F1
#
_cell.length_a   1.000
_cell.length_b   1.000
_cell.length_c   1.000
_cell.angle_alpha   90.00
_cell.angle_beta   90.00
_cell.angle_gamma   90.00
#
_symmetry.space_group_name_H-M   'P 1'
#
loop_
_entity.id
_entity.type
_entity.pdbx_description
1 polymer ?
#
loop_
_entity_poly.entity_id
_entity_poly.type
_entity_poly.pdbx_seq_one_letter_code
_entity_poly.pdbx_strand_id
1 'polypeptide(L)'
;MPLYSGDYIIPAEANVGRRVGDPTVRTSDSAAFTAETVIDSVTVPVVSGRTYKIRWTVAWGSTVAGDSVFSRIRVDDLAGAQLQIMRVSVVATGGAGTRWDGTVEGEYTAVSTGNKTFVGTGARATGTGNISAKAASDFPIRLYVECVAVG
;
A
#
# COMPACT_ATOMS: atom_id res chain seq x y z
N MET A 1 -25.91 -35.89 -24.59
CA MET A 1 -24.53 -35.72 -24.09
C MET A 1 -24.50 -34.45 -23.27
N PRO A 2 -24.25 -34.47 -21.95
CA PRO A 2 -24.20 -33.24 -21.18
C PRO A 2 -22.80 -32.62 -21.28
N LEU A 3 -22.76 -31.35 -21.67
CA LEU A 3 -21.57 -30.51 -21.64
C LEU A 3 -21.32 -30.08 -20.19
N TYR A 4 -20.16 -30.42 -19.64
CA TYR A 4 -19.67 -29.86 -18.38
C TYR A 4 -19.34 -28.38 -18.61
N SER A 5 -20.17 -27.49 -18.08
CA SER A 5 -19.83 -26.11 -17.78
C SER A 5 -18.87 -26.11 -16.60
N GLY A 6 -17.60 -26.43 -16.85
CA GLY A 6 -16.56 -26.33 -15.85
C GLY A 6 -16.22 -24.86 -15.64
N ASP A 7 -16.69 -24.28 -14.54
CA ASP A 7 -16.00 -23.16 -13.93
C ASP A 7 -14.53 -23.55 -13.79
N TYR A 8 -13.65 -22.90 -14.55
CA TYR A 8 -12.22 -23.13 -14.43
C TYR A 8 -11.78 -22.60 -13.06
N ILE A 9 -11.83 -23.45 -12.05
CA ILE A 9 -11.27 -23.20 -10.73
C ILE A 9 -9.76 -23.13 -10.93
N ILE A 10 -9.22 -21.90 -10.93
CA ILE A 10 -7.78 -21.68 -10.91
C ILE A 10 -7.23 -22.45 -9.68
N PRO A 11 -6.35 -23.46 -9.86
CA PRO A 11 -5.91 -24.29 -8.75
C PRO A 11 -5.20 -23.44 -7.69
N ALA A 12 -5.28 -23.88 -6.43
CA ALA A 12 -4.86 -23.08 -5.28
C ALA A 12 -3.41 -22.57 -5.37
N GLU A 13 -2.57 -23.35 -6.04
CA GLU A 13 -1.14 -23.13 -6.23
C GLU A 13 -0.80 -22.12 -7.33
N ALA A 14 -1.70 -21.85 -8.28
CA ALA A 14 -1.38 -21.07 -9.49
C ALA A 14 -1.13 -19.56 -9.25
N ASN A 15 -1.36 -19.08 -8.03
CA ASN A 15 -1.19 -17.66 -7.67
C ASN A 15 -0.05 -17.41 -6.68
N VAL A 16 0.59 -18.46 -6.12
CA VAL A 16 1.71 -18.27 -5.19
C VAL A 16 2.90 -17.65 -5.94
N GLY A 17 3.47 -16.58 -5.39
CA GLY A 17 4.55 -15.81 -6.00
C GLY A 17 4.09 -14.84 -7.09
N ARG A 18 2.78 -14.69 -7.34
CA ARG A 18 2.24 -13.75 -8.32
C ARG A 18 1.54 -12.57 -7.67
N ARG A 19 1.59 -11.42 -8.34
CA ARG A 19 0.77 -10.26 -8.00
C ARG A 19 -0.70 -10.60 -8.19
N VAL A 20 -1.52 -10.08 -7.29
CA VAL A 20 -2.96 -10.25 -7.29
C VAL A 20 -3.61 -8.89 -7.49
N GLY A 21 -4.49 -8.79 -8.49
CA GLY A 21 -5.11 -7.53 -8.90
C GLY A 21 -4.16 -6.55 -9.59
N ASP A 22 -4.70 -5.40 -9.96
CA ASP A 22 -3.93 -4.31 -10.56
C ASP A 22 -3.27 -3.46 -9.46
N PRO A 23 -1.98 -3.13 -9.60
CA PRO A 23 -1.30 -2.28 -8.63
C PRO A 23 -1.84 -0.85 -8.69
N THR A 24 -1.91 -0.19 -7.55
CA THR A 24 -2.09 1.27 -7.53
C THR A 24 -0.78 1.92 -7.92
N VAL A 25 -0.83 2.78 -8.93
CA VAL A 25 0.32 3.56 -9.40
C VAL A 25 -0.03 5.04 -9.35
N ARG A 26 0.65 5.78 -8.50
CA ARG A 26 0.51 7.23 -8.38
C ARG A 26 1.69 7.92 -9.04
N THR A 27 1.42 8.78 -10.01
CA THR A 27 2.41 9.51 -10.82
C THR A 27 2.39 11.03 -10.58
N SER A 28 1.63 11.48 -9.58
CA SER A 28 1.57 12.86 -9.13
C SER A 28 1.46 12.94 -7.61
N ASP A 29 1.98 14.03 -7.05
CA ASP A 29 1.92 14.30 -5.62
C ASP A 29 0.50 14.14 -5.04
N SER A 30 0.41 13.70 -3.79
CA SER A 30 -0.85 13.77 -3.06
C SER A 30 -1.18 15.21 -2.68
N ALA A 31 -2.43 15.45 -2.28
CA ALA A 31 -2.74 16.63 -1.47
C ALA A 31 -1.90 16.65 -0.19
N ALA A 32 -1.63 17.85 0.32
CA ALA A 32 -0.92 18.01 1.58
C ALA A 32 -1.85 17.70 2.78
N PHE A 33 -1.28 17.15 3.86
CA PHE A 33 -2.02 16.72 5.04
C PHE A 33 -1.24 16.94 6.34
N THR A 34 -1.98 16.94 7.44
CA THR A 34 -1.44 17.08 8.81
C THR A 34 -1.92 15.99 9.76
N ALA A 35 -3.07 15.38 9.47
CA ALA A 35 -3.62 14.21 10.14
C ALA A 35 -3.38 12.94 9.31
N GLU A 36 -3.57 11.77 9.92
CA GLU A 36 -3.46 10.50 9.18
C GLU A 36 -4.42 10.49 7.98
N THR A 37 -3.91 10.17 6.81
CA THR A 37 -4.64 10.27 5.54
C THR A 37 -4.36 9.05 4.68
N VAL A 38 -5.39 8.54 4.00
CA VAL A 38 -5.25 7.52 2.95
C VAL A 38 -4.60 8.15 1.74
N ILE A 39 -3.45 7.60 1.32
CA ILE A 39 -2.71 8.08 0.16
C ILE A 39 -3.03 7.23 -1.06
N ASP A 40 -2.97 5.90 -0.90
CA ASP A 40 -3.25 4.94 -1.96
C ASP A 40 -4.07 3.78 -1.41
N SER A 41 -4.81 3.12 -2.30
CA SER A 41 -5.61 1.95 -1.96
C SER A 41 -5.61 0.96 -3.11
N VAL A 42 -5.53 -0.32 -2.80
CA VAL A 42 -5.65 -1.42 -3.76
C VAL A 42 -6.72 -2.39 -3.27
N THR A 43 -7.63 -2.79 -4.15
CA THR A 43 -8.65 -3.81 -3.86
C THR A 43 -8.34 -5.04 -4.68
N VAL A 44 -8.23 -6.18 -4.01
CA VAL A 44 -7.87 -7.45 -4.64
C VAL A 44 -8.80 -8.57 -4.19
N PRO A 45 -9.08 -9.56 -5.06
CA PRO A 45 -9.75 -10.78 -4.63
C PRO A 45 -8.79 -11.58 -3.74
N VAL A 46 -9.27 -11.96 -2.56
CA VAL A 46 -8.59 -12.85 -1.63
C VAL A 46 -9.35 -14.16 -1.46
N VAL A 47 -8.63 -15.22 -1.13
CA VAL A 47 -9.16 -16.57 -0.91
C VAL A 47 -8.85 -16.95 0.52
N SER A 48 -9.87 -17.42 1.24
CA SER A 48 -9.74 -17.88 2.63
C SER A 48 -8.57 -18.87 2.80
N GLY A 49 -7.81 -18.72 3.87
CA GLY A 49 -6.64 -19.54 4.21
C GLY A 49 -5.34 -19.14 3.49
N ARG A 50 -5.36 -18.22 2.53
CA ARG A 50 -4.14 -17.75 1.86
C ARG A 50 -3.52 -16.54 2.56
N THR A 51 -2.20 -16.45 2.48
CA THR A 51 -1.44 -15.30 2.97
C THR A 51 -0.96 -14.43 1.81
N TYR A 52 -1.16 -13.13 1.97
CA TYR A 52 -0.85 -12.09 1.02
C TYR A 52 0.19 -11.15 1.60
N LYS A 53 1.21 -10.83 0.82
CA LYS A 53 2.18 -9.78 1.11
C LYS A 53 1.74 -8.50 0.42
N ILE A 54 1.58 -7.44 1.20
CA ILE A 54 1.27 -6.09 0.73
C ILE A 54 2.56 -5.30 0.78
N ARG A 55 2.97 -4.69 -0.33
CA ARG A 55 4.13 -3.81 -0.40
C ARG A 55 3.71 -2.43 -0.90
N TRP A 56 4.11 -1.41 -0.16
CA TRP A 56 3.91 -0.02 -0.53
C TRP A 56 5.23 0.72 -0.52
N THR A 57 5.65 1.19 -1.71
CA THR A 57 6.83 2.04 -1.87
C THR A 57 6.36 3.46 -2.07
N VAL A 58 6.69 4.33 -1.11
CA VAL A 58 6.20 5.70 -1.00
C VAL A 58 7.36 6.65 -0.75
N ALA A 59 7.26 7.89 -1.22
CA ALA A 59 8.16 8.95 -0.79
C ALA A 59 7.41 10.14 -0.24
N TRP A 60 8.05 10.83 0.70
CA TRP A 60 7.46 11.91 1.47
C TRP A 60 8.20 13.22 1.25
N GLY A 61 7.45 14.31 1.33
CA GLY A 61 7.95 15.66 1.49
C GLY A 61 7.24 16.34 2.65
N SER A 62 7.87 17.34 3.23
CA SER A 62 7.26 18.26 4.19
C SER A 62 7.62 19.69 3.83
N THR A 63 6.84 20.64 4.31
CA THR A 63 7.18 22.06 4.34
C THR A 63 8.16 22.43 5.47
N VAL A 64 8.49 21.50 6.36
CA VAL A 64 9.43 21.71 7.49
C VAL A 64 10.48 20.59 7.53
N ALA A 65 11.75 20.97 7.64
CA ALA A 65 12.86 20.03 7.78
C ALA A 65 12.87 19.44 9.20
N GLY A 66 13.20 18.15 9.31
CA GLY A 66 13.15 17.41 10.58
C GLY A 66 11.77 16.81 10.90
N ASP A 67 10.76 17.06 10.07
CA ASP A 67 9.50 16.33 10.13
C ASP A 67 9.72 14.83 9.91
N SER A 68 8.84 14.00 10.46
CA SER A 68 8.83 12.59 10.12
C SER A 68 7.41 12.07 9.95
N VAL A 69 7.29 11.02 9.16
CA VAL A 69 6.01 10.47 8.70
C VAL A 69 5.99 8.97 8.98
N PHE A 70 4.91 8.49 9.58
CA PHE A 70 4.61 7.07 9.60
C PHE A 70 3.92 6.67 8.30
N SER A 71 4.54 5.73 7.59
CA SER A 71 3.96 4.99 6.48
C SER A 71 3.34 3.72 7.04
N ARG A 72 2.04 3.51 6.80
CA ARG A 72 1.31 2.36 7.34
C ARG A 72 0.56 1.64 6.25
N ILE A 73 0.46 0.32 6.40
CA ILE A 73 -0.48 -0.50 5.65
C ILE A 73 -1.62 -0.84 6.59
N ARG A 74 -2.85 -0.54 6.17
CA ARG A 74 -4.07 -0.89 6.89
C ARG A 74 -5.02 -1.70 6.02
N VAL A 75 -5.93 -2.41 6.69
CA VAL A 75 -6.98 -3.19 6.05
C VAL A 75 -8.26 -2.37 5.93
N ASP A 76 -8.92 -2.43 4.78
CA ASP A 76 -10.18 -1.80 4.42
C ASP A 76 -10.17 -0.26 4.37
N ASP A 77 -9.81 0.43 5.45
CA ASP A 77 -9.83 1.89 5.53
C ASP A 77 -8.86 2.48 6.59
N LEU A 78 -8.99 3.78 6.88
CA LEU A 78 -8.18 4.53 7.84
C LEU A 78 -8.34 4.04 9.30
N ALA A 79 -9.55 3.61 9.67
CA ALA A 79 -9.87 3.09 11.00
C ALA A 79 -9.58 1.59 11.13
N GLY A 80 -9.39 0.90 10.01
CA GLY A 80 -9.11 -0.52 9.96
C GLY A 80 -7.74 -0.91 10.55
N ALA A 81 -7.58 -2.23 10.70
CA ALA A 81 -6.43 -2.83 11.36
C ALA A 81 -5.11 -2.46 10.66
N GLN A 82 -4.13 -1.98 11.41
CA GLN A 82 -2.78 -1.72 10.92
C GLN A 82 -2.00 -3.03 10.83
N LEU A 83 -1.54 -3.38 9.63
CA LEU A 83 -0.69 -4.54 9.39
C LEU A 83 0.78 -4.23 9.64
N GLN A 84 1.23 -3.05 9.23
CA GLN A 84 2.63 -2.65 9.34
C GLN A 84 2.75 -1.13 9.51
N ILE A 85 3.83 -0.70 10.16
CA ILE A 85 4.28 0.69 10.24
C ILE A 85 5.78 0.83 9.98
N MET A 86 6.16 1.89 9.29
CA MET A 86 7.55 2.32 9.12
C MET A 86 7.61 3.83 9.27
N ARG A 87 8.69 4.35 9.88
CA ARG A 87 8.91 5.80 10.01
C ARG A 87 9.92 6.27 8.97
N VAL A 88 9.61 7.35 8.27
CA VAL A 88 10.50 8.03 7.34
C VAL A 88 10.76 9.46 7.82
N SER A 89 12.01 9.87 7.84
CA SER A 89 12.42 11.22 8.26
C SER A 89 12.63 12.11 7.05
N VAL A 90 12.00 13.28 7.06
CA VAL A 90 12.20 14.35 6.07
C VAL A 90 13.33 15.23 6.58
N VAL A 91 14.57 14.95 6.18
CA VAL A 91 15.74 15.64 6.77
C VAL A 91 15.96 17.05 6.20
N ALA A 92 15.39 17.37 5.05
CA ALA A 92 15.41 18.71 4.49
C ALA A 92 14.14 19.01 3.68
N THR A 93 13.73 20.28 3.73
CA THR A 93 12.84 20.88 2.73
C THR A 93 13.68 21.19 1.50
N GLY A 94 13.35 20.61 0.36
CA GLY A 94 14.10 20.83 -0.87
C GLY A 94 13.23 21.30 -2.03
N GLY A 95 13.88 21.67 -3.13
CA GLY A 95 13.22 22.11 -4.37
C GLY A 95 12.59 20.95 -5.15
N ALA A 96 12.26 21.20 -6.43
CA ALA A 96 11.67 20.19 -7.30
C ALA A 96 12.49 18.88 -7.29
N GLY A 97 11.83 17.76 -6.96
CA GLY A 97 12.44 16.44 -6.93
C GLY A 97 12.97 15.96 -5.57
N THR A 98 12.99 16.79 -4.52
CA THR A 98 13.33 16.31 -3.17
C THR A 98 12.21 15.44 -2.61
N ARG A 99 12.54 14.18 -2.31
CA ARG A 99 11.61 13.14 -1.86
C ARG A 99 12.34 12.17 -0.95
N TRP A 100 11.73 11.81 0.17
CA TRP A 100 12.27 10.89 1.18
C TRP A 100 11.51 9.58 1.12
N ASP A 101 12.09 8.58 0.48
CA ASP A 101 11.44 7.32 0.17
C ASP A 101 11.54 6.28 1.29
N GLY A 102 10.62 5.32 1.23
CA GLY A 102 10.64 4.13 2.04
C GLY A 102 9.72 3.07 1.46
N THR A 103 10.00 1.81 1.80
CA THR A 103 9.11 0.69 1.47
C THR A 103 8.60 0.03 2.75
N VAL A 104 7.28 -0.04 2.89
CA VAL A 104 6.61 -0.74 3.99
C VAL A 104 5.98 -2.02 3.48
N GLU A 105 6.13 -3.11 4.23
CA GLU A 105 5.65 -4.44 3.87
C GLU A 105 4.89 -5.07 5.03
N GLY A 106 3.68 -5.55 4.76
CA GLY A 106 2.85 -6.26 5.72
C GLY A 106 2.31 -7.55 5.14
N GLU A 107 1.93 -8.48 6.01
CA GLU A 107 1.29 -9.74 5.63
C GLU A 107 -0.16 -9.77 6.12
N TYR A 108 -1.02 -10.39 5.33
CA TYR A 108 -2.44 -10.59 5.63
C TYR A 108 -2.86 -12.01 5.30
N THR A 109 -3.34 -12.75 6.29
CA THR A 109 -3.98 -14.05 6.07
C THR A 109 -5.48 -13.86 5.97
N ALA A 110 -6.06 -14.24 4.83
CA ALA A 110 -7.48 -14.08 4.57
C ALA A 110 -8.31 -15.10 5.36
N VAL A 111 -9.31 -14.62 6.11
CA VAL A 111 -10.24 -15.47 6.86
C VAL A 111 -11.54 -15.77 6.10
N SER A 112 -11.75 -15.09 4.97
CA SER A 112 -12.89 -15.31 4.08
C SER A 112 -12.47 -15.02 2.64
N THR A 113 -13.17 -15.67 1.69
CA THR A 113 -13.00 -15.41 0.26
C THR A 113 -13.86 -14.21 -0.13
N GLY A 114 -13.29 -13.26 -0.88
CA GLY A 114 -13.98 -12.06 -1.32
C GLY A 114 -13.02 -10.95 -1.72
N ASN A 115 -13.53 -9.75 -1.96
CA ASN A 115 -12.68 -8.59 -2.20
C ASN A 115 -12.19 -8.01 -0.88
N LYS A 116 -10.90 -7.67 -0.83
CA LYS A 116 -10.24 -7.04 0.31
C LYS A 116 -9.51 -5.81 -0.16
N THR A 117 -9.72 -4.70 0.54
CA THR A 117 -9.01 -3.45 0.27
C THR A 117 -7.85 -3.31 1.25
N PHE A 118 -6.70 -2.89 0.74
CA PHE A 118 -5.56 -2.49 1.55
C PHE A 118 -5.24 -1.03 1.25
N VAL A 119 -4.98 -0.25 2.29
CA VAL A 119 -4.71 1.18 2.16
C VAL A 119 -3.32 1.53 2.68
N GLY A 120 -2.58 2.27 1.87
CA GLY A 120 -1.35 2.95 2.27
C GLY A 120 -1.70 4.30 2.89
N THR A 121 -1.34 4.51 4.15
CA THR A 121 -1.65 5.73 4.89
C THR A 121 -0.39 6.43 5.36
N GLY A 122 -0.42 7.77 5.32
CA GLY A 122 0.60 8.64 5.89
C GLY A 122 0.08 9.35 7.13
N ALA A 123 0.85 9.37 8.22
CA ALA A 123 0.60 10.23 9.36
C ALA A 123 1.85 10.99 9.75
N ARG A 124 1.73 12.29 10.01
CA ARG A 124 2.82 13.05 10.61
C ARG A 124 3.11 12.49 12.01
N ALA A 125 4.34 12.02 12.20
CA ALA A 125 4.81 11.45 13.46
C ALA A 125 5.40 12.53 14.37
N THR A 126 6.19 13.44 13.80
CA THR A 126 6.77 14.59 14.50
C THR A 126 6.83 15.80 13.58
N GLY A 127 6.86 16.99 14.19
CA GLY A 127 7.00 18.25 13.49
C GLY A 127 5.67 18.94 13.19
N THR A 128 5.74 20.03 12.43
CA THR A 128 4.62 20.97 12.23
C THR A 128 4.34 21.25 10.75
N GLY A 129 5.15 20.73 9.84
CA GLY A 129 4.97 20.95 8.41
C GLY A 129 3.79 20.20 7.82
N ASN A 130 3.36 20.63 6.64
CA ASN A 130 2.37 19.92 5.85
C ASN A 130 3.08 18.81 5.08
N ILE A 131 2.62 17.57 5.25
CA ILE A 131 3.19 16.40 4.60
C ILE A 131 2.49 16.16 3.27
N SER A 132 3.23 15.72 2.27
CA SER A 132 2.67 15.22 1.01
C SER A 132 3.42 13.98 0.56
N ALA A 133 2.72 13.01 -0.03
CA ALA A 133 3.37 11.93 -0.75
C ALA A 133 3.89 12.49 -2.10
N LYS A 134 5.18 12.30 -2.37
CA LYS A 134 5.86 12.85 -3.54
C LYS A 134 5.96 11.81 -4.63
N ALA A 135 5.29 12.05 -5.76
CA ALA A 135 5.22 11.14 -6.89
C ALA A 135 5.36 11.87 -8.21
N ALA A 136 5.98 11.21 -9.17
CA ALA A 136 6.17 11.70 -10.52
C ALA A 136 6.21 10.52 -11.50
N SER A 137 6.17 10.77 -12.81
CA SER A 137 6.25 9.70 -13.81
C SER A 137 7.60 8.96 -13.79
N ASP A 138 8.69 9.64 -13.42
CA ASP A 138 10.03 9.07 -13.22
C ASP A 138 10.19 8.37 -11.86
N PHE A 139 9.26 8.61 -10.93
CA PHE A 139 9.25 8.01 -9.60
C PHE A 139 7.80 7.78 -9.13
N PRO A 140 7.14 6.75 -9.68
CA PRO A 140 5.79 6.44 -9.27
C PRO A 140 5.78 5.78 -7.89
N ILE A 141 4.85 6.21 -7.05
CA ILE A 141 4.49 5.48 -5.82
C ILE A 141 3.68 4.24 -6.24
N ARG A 142 3.97 3.10 -5.59
CA ARG A 142 3.36 1.81 -5.95
C ARG A 142 2.87 1.08 -4.72
N LEU A 143 1.61 0.65 -4.77
CA LEU A 143 0.99 -0.28 -3.81
C LEU A 143 0.56 -1.53 -4.57
N TYR A 144 1.01 -2.69 -4.12
CA TYR A 144 0.61 -3.96 -4.73
C TYR A 144 0.55 -5.09 -3.71
N VAL A 145 -0.15 -6.15 -4.11
CA VAL A 145 -0.38 -7.35 -3.31
C VAL A 145 0.14 -8.56 -4.06
N GLU A 146 0.86 -9.43 -3.36
CA GLU A 146 1.35 -10.72 -3.87
C GLU A 146 0.82 -11.84 -2.98
N CYS A 147 0.32 -12.92 -3.58
CA CYS A 147 -0.01 -14.12 -2.80
C CYS A 147 1.28 -14.89 -2.52
N VAL A 148 1.61 -15.14 -1.26
CA VAL A 148 2.92 -15.70 -0.86
C VAL A 148 2.84 -17.09 -0.23
N ALA A 149 1.68 -17.50 0.26
CA ALA A 149 1.47 -18.85 0.77
C ALA A 149 0.01 -19.30 0.64
N VAL A 150 -0.18 -20.61 0.60
CA VAL A 150 -1.47 -21.28 0.80
C VAL A 150 -1.34 -22.03 2.12
N GLY A 151 -2.24 -21.73 3.07
CA GLY A 151 -2.32 -22.44 4.35
C GLY A 151 -2.96 -23.82 4.21
#